data_AF-A0A2U3CZ96-F1
#
_entry.id   AF-A0A2U3CZ96-F1
#
_cell.length_a   1.000
_cell.length_b   1.000
_cell.length_c   1.000
_cell.angle_alpha   90.00
_cell.angle_beta   90.00
_cell.angle_gamma   90.00
#
_symmetry.space_group_name_H-M   'P 1'
#
loop_
_entity.id
_entity.type
_entity.pdbx_description
1 polymer ?
#
loop_
_entity_poly.entity_id
_entity_poly.type
_entity_poly.pdbx_seq_one_letter_code
_entity_poly.pdbx_strand_id
1 'polypeptide(L)'
;MAISSVHPKYLQFSALWLKMRDCFLGADHVKAQGTLYLPPTPAMRYDGMKPGEDGYIRYNDYKERAVFPEYVADAVVNHSGMLHSKSAIIQLPAAMEPLRQAATSKREGLDQLLRRINELQLRDGRLGLLLEPVLL
;
A
#
# COMPACT_ATOMS: atom_id res chain seq x y z
N MET A 1 0.08 -22.74 21.18
CA MET A 1 0.09 -21.29 20.89
C MET A 1 -1.36 -20.83 20.82
N ALA A 2 -1.73 -19.79 21.55
CA ALA A 2 -3.08 -19.22 21.45
C ALA A 2 -3.30 -18.62 20.05
N ILE A 3 -4.51 -18.71 19.54
CA ILE A 3 -4.93 -18.27 18.18
C ILE A 3 -4.66 -16.76 17.93
N SER A 4 -4.39 -15.98 18.98
CA SER A 4 -4.09 -14.54 18.94
C SER A 4 -2.60 -14.18 19.03
N SER A 5 -1.69 -15.16 19.03
CA SER A 5 -0.25 -14.90 19.15
C SER A 5 0.33 -14.33 17.84
N VAL A 6 0.65 -13.03 17.83
CA VAL A 6 1.33 -12.36 16.72
C VAL A 6 2.83 -12.28 16.94
N HIS A 7 3.62 -12.40 15.88
CA HIS A 7 5.08 -12.30 15.96
C HIS A 7 5.50 -10.88 16.40
N PRO A 8 6.44 -10.68 17.34
CA PRO A 8 6.82 -9.36 17.83
C PRO A 8 7.24 -8.36 16.74
N LYS A 9 8.01 -8.83 15.73
CA LYS A 9 8.37 -8.01 14.57
C LYS A 9 7.15 -7.57 13.74
N TYR A 10 6.08 -8.36 13.69
CA TYR A 10 4.86 -7.94 12.99
C TYR A 10 4.23 -6.72 13.66
N LEU A 11 4.14 -6.73 15.00
CA LEU A 11 3.63 -5.59 15.76
C LEU A 11 4.52 -4.34 15.58
N GLN A 12 5.83 -4.53 15.47
CA GLN A 12 6.77 -3.43 15.28
C GLN A 12 6.62 -2.74 13.92
N PHE A 13 6.35 -3.48 12.84
CA PHE A 13 6.35 -2.94 11.48
C PHE A 13 4.95 -2.72 10.88
N SER A 14 3.88 -3.24 11.49
CA SER A 14 2.52 -3.14 10.95
C SER A 14 2.06 -1.71 10.70
N ALA A 15 2.34 -0.79 11.64
CA ALA A 15 2.02 0.62 11.49
C ALA A 15 2.81 1.28 10.35
N LEU A 16 4.06 0.86 10.12
CA LEU A 16 4.88 1.36 9.02
C LEU A 16 4.33 0.90 7.68
N TRP A 17 3.95 -0.37 7.56
CA TRP A 17 3.35 -0.91 6.33
C TRP A 17 2.02 -0.22 5.99
N LEU A 18 1.18 0.03 7.00
CA LEU A 18 -0.06 0.78 6.80
C LEU A 18 0.24 2.20 6.28
N LYS A 19 1.20 2.90 6.91
CA LYS A 19 1.61 4.23 6.46
C LYS A 19 2.14 4.23 5.03
N MET A 20 3.01 3.29 4.68
CA MET A 20 3.54 3.17 3.32
C MET A 20 2.44 2.95 2.29
N ARG A 21 1.47 2.07 2.61
CA ARG A 21 0.31 1.83 1.75
C ARG A 21 -0.55 3.08 1.59
N ASP A 22 -0.81 3.79 2.68
CA ASP A 22 -1.63 5.00 2.65
C ASP A 22 -0.95 6.13 1.86
N CYS A 23 0.36 6.31 2.04
CA CYS A 23 1.16 7.28 1.29
C CYS A 23 1.24 6.93 -0.20
N PHE A 24 1.27 5.64 -0.56
CA PHE A 24 1.27 5.18 -1.94
C PHE A 24 -0.08 5.42 -2.64
N LEU A 25 -1.19 5.38 -1.92
CA LEU A 25 -2.53 5.66 -2.45
C LEU A 25 -2.78 7.16 -2.73
N GLY A 26 -1.87 8.03 -2.30
CA GLY A 26 -1.90 9.45 -2.63
C GLY A 26 -2.57 10.35 -1.60
N ALA A 27 -2.61 11.65 -1.92
CA ALA A 27 -3.01 12.70 -0.99
C ALA A 27 -4.46 12.54 -0.47
N ASP A 28 -5.39 12.16 -1.34
CA ASP A 28 -6.81 12.03 -0.99
C ASP A 28 -7.04 10.94 0.06
N HIS A 29 -6.36 9.80 -0.09
CA HIS A 29 -6.46 8.70 0.87
C HIS A 29 -5.86 9.07 2.24
N VAL A 30 -4.71 9.76 2.25
CA VAL A 30 -4.09 10.28 3.48
C VAL A 30 -5.02 11.28 4.18
N LYS A 31 -5.62 12.22 3.43
CA LYS A 31 -6.59 13.17 3.99
C LYS A 31 -7.85 12.48 4.50
N ALA A 32 -8.30 11.40 3.85
CA ALA A 32 -9.45 10.62 4.30
C ALA A 32 -9.23 9.97 5.68
N GLN A 33 -7.99 9.58 6.01
CA GLN A 33 -7.66 9.06 7.36
C GLN A 33 -7.77 10.10 8.48
N GLY A 34 -7.95 11.38 8.14
CA GLY A 34 -8.31 12.43 9.08
C GLY A 34 -7.31 12.57 10.23
N THR A 35 -7.79 12.37 11.46
CA THR A 35 -7.03 12.67 12.68
C THR A 35 -5.79 11.80 12.87
N LEU A 36 -5.71 10.66 12.17
CA LEU A 36 -4.54 9.78 12.19
C LEU A 36 -3.29 10.49 11.65
N TYR A 37 -3.44 11.26 10.56
CA TYR A 37 -2.33 11.95 9.90
C TYR A 37 -2.39 13.47 10.06
N LEU A 38 -3.59 14.01 10.22
CA LEU A 38 -3.87 15.43 10.35
C LEU A 38 -4.66 15.65 11.65
N PRO A 39 -4.03 15.58 12.83
CA PRO A 39 -4.73 15.84 14.08
C PRO A 39 -5.20 17.31 14.14
N PRO A 40 -6.40 17.59 14.70
CA PRO A 40 -6.89 18.95 14.86
C PRO A 40 -6.01 19.72 15.84
N THR A 41 -5.90 21.04 15.65
CA THR A 41 -5.17 21.90 16.58
C THR A 41 -5.89 21.97 17.94
N PRO A 42 -5.21 22.35 19.04
CA PRO A 42 -5.86 22.54 20.32
C PRO A 42 -7.05 23.52 20.25
N ALA A 43 -6.90 24.64 19.54
CA ALA A 43 -7.98 25.62 19.36
C ALA A 43 -9.22 25.01 18.69
N MET A 44 -9.05 24.25 17.61
CA MET A 44 -10.17 23.54 16.96
C MET A 44 -10.87 22.57 17.91
N ARG A 45 -10.13 21.92 18.84
CA ARG A 45 -10.76 21.05 19.84
C ARG A 45 -11.53 21.81 20.89
N TYR A 46 -11.04 22.98 21.32
CA TYR A 46 -11.76 23.85 22.25
C TYR A 46 -13.05 24.42 21.63
N ASP A 47 -13.03 24.71 20.33
CA ASP A 47 -14.17 25.23 19.56
C ASP A 47 -15.20 24.16 19.15
N GLY A 48 -15.03 22.91 19.61
CA GLY A 48 -15.93 21.78 19.32
C GLY A 48 -15.61 21.02 18.03
N MET A 49 -15.71 19.69 18.07
CA MET A 49 -15.36 18.78 16.97
C MET A 49 -16.54 17.95 16.42
N LYS A 50 -17.77 18.28 16.80
CA LYS A 50 -18.98 17.66 16.24
C LYS A 50 -19.41 18.36 14.95
N PRO A 51 -20.12 17.67 14.05
CA PRO A 51 -20.68 18.29 12.85
C PRO A 51 -21.51 19.54 13.20
N GLY A 52 -21.17 20.68 12.58
CA GLY A 52 -21.82 21.96 12.82
C GLY A 52 -21.16 22.86 13.87
N GLU A 53 -20.16 22.37 14.62
CA GLU A 53 -19.35 23.19 15.53
C GLU A 53 -18.21 23.91 14.77
N ASP A 54 -17.83 25.09 15.25
CA ASP A 54 -16.82 25.95 14.59
C ASP A 54 -15.47 25.24 14.42
N GLY A 55 -15.05 24.47 15.43
CA GLY A 55 -13.82 23.72 15.37
C GLY A 55 -13.82 22.62 14.30
N TYR A 56 -14.97 21.97 14.08
CA TYR A 56 -15.12 20.95 13.02
C TYR A 56 -15.07 21.57 11.63
N ILE A 57 -15.70 22.74 11.43
CA ILE A 57 -15.64 23.47 10.15
C ILE A 57 -14.19 23.87 9.85
N ARG A 58 -13.52 24.50 10.82
CA ARG A 58 -12.10 24.91 10.70
C ARG A 58 -11.18 23.72 10.45
N TYR A 59 -11.48 22.56 11.05
CA TYR A 59 -10.72 21.34 10.83
C TYR A 59 -10.85 20.80 9.41
N ASN A 60 -12.04 20.83 8.82
CA ASN A 60 -12.24 20.39 7.44
C ASN A 60 -11.50 21.31 6.45
N ASP A 61 -11.60 22.62 6.65
CA ASP A 61 -10.82 23.61 5.90
C ASP A 61 -9.30 23.34 5.99
N TYR A 62 -8.82 23.02 7.20
CA TYR A 62 -7.42 22.67 7.41
C TYR A 62 -7.02 21.40 6.64
N LYS A 63 -7.83 20.34 6.69
CA LYS A 63 -7.58 19.11 5.94
C LYS A 63 -7.55 19.33 4.43
N GLU A 64 -8.47 20.14 3.92
CA GLU A 64 -8.56 20.45 2.49
C GLU A 64 -7.30 21.18 2.01
N ARG A 65 -6.86 22.20 2.77
CA ARG A 65 -5.67 23.01 2.47
C ARG A 65 -4.34 22.29 2.69
N ALA A 66 -4.33 21.20 3.45
CA ALA A 66 -3.11 20.45 3.71
C ALA A 66 -2.49 19.93 2.39
N VAL A 67 -1.21 20.22 2.15
CA VAL A 67 -0.48 19.73 0.98
C VAL A 67 0.27 18.46 1.36
N PHE A 68 0.02 17.38 0.63
CA PHE A 68 0.74 16.11 0.79
C PHE A 68 1.60 15.87 -0.44
N PRO A 69 2.94 15.76 -0.30
CA PRO A 69 3.81 15.45 -1.42
C PRO A 69 3.77 13.95 -1.75
N GLU A 70 3.64 13.62 -3.04
CA GLU A 70 3.44 12.23 -3.51
C GLU A 70 4.75 11.45 -3.75
N TYR A 71 5.81 11.78 -3.00
CA TYR A 71 7.15 11.20 -3.20
C TYR A 71 7.19 9.67 -3.13
N VAL A 72 6.32 9.05 -2.34
CA VAL A 72 6.29 7.59 -2.20
C VAL A 72 5.77 6.93 -3.48
N ALA A 73 4.66 7.43 -4.03
CA ALA A 73 4.11 6.92 -5.28
C ALA A 73 5.11 7.11 -6.44
N ASP A 74 5.66 8.31 -6.57
CA ASP A 74 6.68 8.63 -7.57
C ASP A 74 7.91 7.72 -7.45
N ALA A 75 8.42 7.52 -6.24
CA ALA A 75 9.56 6.64 -6.01
C ALA A 75 9.25 5.20 -6.42
N VAL A 76 8.11 4.64 -6.00
CA VAL A 76 7.75 3.24 -6.32
C VAL A 76 7.58 3.06 -7.84
N VAL A 77 6.91 3.99 -8.53
CA VAL A 77 6.72 3.93 -9.98
C VAL A 77 8.05 4.04 -10.72
N ASN A 78 8.90 5.01 -10.34
CA ASN A 78 10.20 5.21 -10.97
C ASN A 78 11.13 4.01 -10.77
N HIS A 79 11.23 3.46 -9.55
CA HIS A 79 12.07 2.31 -9.27
C HIS A 79 11.54 1.03 -9.92
N SER A 80 10.22 0.87 -10.01
CA SER A 80 9.60 -0.23 -10.76
C SER A 80 9.97 -0.14 -12.25
N GLY A 81 9.86 1.04 -12.85
CA GLY A 81 10.28 1.27 -14.24
C GLY A 81 11.76 0.92 -14.48
N MET A 82 12.64 1.33 -13.57
CA MET A 82 14.08 1.00 -13.65
C MET A 82 14.34 -0.50 -13.52
N LEU A 83 13.69 -1.19 -12.57
CA LEU A 83 13.81 -2.64 -12.39
C LEU A 83 13.37 -3.42 -13.64
N HIS A 84 12.31 -2.95 -14.30
CA HIS A 84 11.75 -3.59 -15.48
C HIS A 84 12.30 -3.06 -16.81
N SER A 85 13.34 -2.23 -16.78
CA SER A 85 14.04 -1.75 -17.98
C SER A 85 14.71 -2.88 -18.78
N LYS A 86 15.09 -3.96 -18.09
CA LYS A 86 15.57 -5.20 -18.69
C LYS A 86 14.60 -6.32 -18.34
N SER A 87 14.22 -7.12 -19.34
CA SER A 87 13.39 -8.29 -19.13
C SER A 87 14.09 -9.28 -18.19
N ALA A 88 13.33 -9.83 -17.24
CA ALA A 88 13.86 -10.81 -16.30
C ALA A 88 14.14 -12.13 -17.02
N ILE A 89 15.25 -12.78 -16.67
CA ILE A 89 15.56 -14.12 -17.17
C ILE A 89 14.90 -15.11 -16.19
N ILE A 90 13.75 -15.65 -16.57
CA ILE A 90 13.00 -16.61 -15.76
C ILE A 90 13.25 -18.03 -16.29
N GLN A 91 14.03 -18.80 -15.54
CA GLN A 91 14.30 -20.21 -15.82
C GLN A 91 13.17 -21.07 -15.26
N LEU A 92 12.51 -21.84 -16.12
CA LEU A 92 11.40 -22.71 -15.76
C LEU A 92 11.70 -24.16 -16.18
N PRO A 93 11.33 -25.15 -15.36
CA PRO A 93 11.23 -26.53 -15.81
C PRO A 93 10.16 -26.65 -16.91
N ALA A 94 10.31 -27.61 -17.83
CA ALA A 94 9.38 -27.81 -18.95
C ALA A 94 7.91 -27.99 -18.50
N ALA A 95 7.68 -28.63 -17.36
CA ALA A 95 6.33 -28.81 -16.79
C ALA A 95 5.65 -27.49 -16.35
N MET A 96 6.42 -26.41 -16.15
CA MET A 96 5.94 -25.11 -15.67
C MET A 96 5.91 -24.04 -16.77
N GLU A 97 6.27 -24.38 -18.00
CA GLU A 97 6.23 -23.45 -19.13
C GLU A 97 4.86 -22.79 -19.35
N PRO A 98 3.70 -23.45 -19.10
CA PRO A 98 2.40 -22.79 -19.18
C PRO A 98 2.26 -21.55 -18.28
N LEU A 99 2.98 -21.51 -17.14
CA LEU A 99 2.94 -20.36 -16.22
C LEU A 99 3.48 -19.08 -16.88
N ARG A 100 4.37 -19.20 -17.88
CA ARG A 100 4.87 -18.03 -18.61
C ARG A 100 3.73 -17.20 -19.20
N GLN A 101 2.66 -17.85 -19.65
CA GLN A 101 1.47 -17.21 -20.21
C GLN A 101 0.33 -17.06 -19.22
N ALA A 102 0.17 -17.99 -18.27
CA ALA A 102 -0.92 -17.99 -17.29
C ALA A 102 -0.44 -18.43 -15.89
N ALA A 103 0.13 -17.50 -15.13
CA ALA A 103 0.59 -17.69 -13.76
C ALA A 103 -0.45 -17.30 -12.70
N THR A 104 -1.41 -16.42 -13.03
CA THR A 104 -2.43 -15.94 -12.08
C THR A 104 -3.83 -16.44 -12.43
N SER A 105 -4.77 -16.36 -11.49
CA SER A 105 -6.20 -16.69 -11.72
C SER A 105 -6.84 -15.85 -12.83
N LYS A 106 -6.28 -14.69 -13.13
CA LYS A 106 -6.68 -13.82 -14.25
C LYS A 106 -5.98 -14.15 -15.57
N ARG A 107 -5.21 -15.25 -15.63
CA ARG A 107 -4.36 -15.63 -16.78
C ARG A 107 -3.31 -14.58 -17.12
N GLU A 108 -2.77 -13.89 -16.12
CA GLU A 108 -1.60 -13.02 -16.31
C GLU A 108 -0.34 -13.88 -16.33
N GLY A 109 0.60 -13.60 -17.24
CA GLY A 109 1.89 -14.29 -17.31
C GLY A 109 2.85 -13.92 -16.17
N LEU A 110 3.95 -14.67 -16.09
CA LEU A 110 4.97 -14.48 -15.04
C LEU A 110 5.58 -13.08 -15.00
N ASP A 111 5.69 -12.39 -16.14
CA ASP A 111 6.24 -11.03 -16.18
C ASP A 111 5.35 -10.02 -15.44
N GLN A 112 4.03 -10.17 -15.55
CA GLN A 112 3.07 -9.31 -14.85
C GLN A 112 3.02 -9.64 -13.36
N LEU A 113 3.09 -10.91 -13.01
CA LEU A 113 3.22 -11.34 -11.62
C LEU A 113 4.49 -10.77 -10.99
N LEU A 114 5.63 -10.82 -11.70
CA LEU A 114 6.90 -10.27 -11.24
C LEU A 114 6.83 -8.75 -11.03
N ARG A 115 6.15 -8.01 -11.91
CA ARG A 115 5.91 -6.57 -11.74
C ARG A 115 5.18 -6.26 -10.44
N ARG A 116 4.11 -7.01 -10.14
CA ARG A 116 3.34 -6.85 -8.90
C ARG A 116 4.16 -7.23 -7.67
N ILE A 117 4.97 -8.28 -7.76
CA ILE A 117 5.92 -8.69 -6.72
C ILE A 117 6.88 -7.54 -6.39
N ASN A 118 7.51 -6.95 -7.41
CA ASN A 118 8.48 -5.87 -7.23
C ASN A 118 7.83 -4.60 -6.67
N GLU A 119 6.61 -4.25 -7.10
CA GLU A 119 5.85 -3.13 -6.54
C GLU A 119 5.61 -3.33 -5.03
N LEU A 120 5.15 -4.52 -4.61
CA LEU A 120 4.93 -4.83 -3.20
C LEU A 120 6.24 -4.84 -2.40
N GLN A 121 7.34 -5.30 -2.99
CA GLN A 121 8.67 -5.25 -2.35
C GLN A 121 9.13 -3.81 -2.14
N LEU A 122 8.96 -2.93 -3.13
CA LEU A 122 9.33 -1.52 -3.04
C LEU A 122 8.44 -0.74 -2.08
N ARG A 123 7.13 -1.03 -2.06
CA ARG A 123 6.16 -0.31 -1.22
C ARG A 123 6.19 -0.79 0.23
N ASP A 124 6.05 -2.09 0.45
CA ASP A 124 5.80 -2.66 1.78
C ASP A 124 7.05 -3.34 2.37
N GLY A 125 8.07 -3.63 1.55
CA GLY A 125 9.22 -4.44 1.95
C GLY A 125 8.86 -5.92 2.21
N ARG A 126 7.63 -6.32 1.88
CA ARG A 126 7.11 -7.68 2.08
C ARG A 126 6.03 -7.99 1.05
N LEU A 127 5.85 -9.27 0.75
CA LEU A 127 4.74 -9.75 -0.07
C LEU A 127 4.29 -11.13 0.42
N GLY A 128 3.06 -11.48 0.09
CA GLY A 128 2.55 -12.84 0.22
C GLY A 128 2.03 -13.31 -1.14
N LEU A 129 2.39 -14.52 -1.53
CA LEU A 129 1.79 -15.20 -2.68
C LEU A 129 0.81 -16.24 -2.14
N LEU A 130 -0.45 -16.11 -2.53
CA LEU A 130 -1.46 -17.12 -2.27
C LEU A 130 -1.57 -18.01 -3.50
N LEU A 131 -1.49 -19.32 -3.29
CA LEU A 131 -1.72 -20.30 -4.34
C LEU A 131 -3.18 -20.76 -4.24
N GLU A 132 -3.93 -20.56 -5.32
CA GLU A 132 -5.26 -21.13 -5.46
C GLU A 132 -5.11 -22.50 -6.16
N PRO A 133 -5.47 -23.61 -5.49
CA PRO A 133 -5.51 -24.90 -6.16
C PRO A 133 -6.68 -24.90 -7.15
N VAL A 134 -6.39 -25.02 -8.43
CA VAL A 134 -7.41 -25.33 -9.43
C VAL A 134 -7.83 -26.78 -9.19
N LEU A 135 -9.07 -26.99 -8.74
CA LEU A 135 -9.70 -28.31 -8.76
C LEU A 135 -9.78 -28.74 -10.22
N LEU A 136 -8.94 -29.71 -10.61
CA LEU A 136 -9.01 -30.41 -11.89
C LEU A 136 -10.22 -31.34 -11.93
#